data_AF-M5T884-F1
#
_entry.id   AF-M5T884-F1
#
_cell.length_a   1.000
_cell.length_b   1.000
_cell.length_c   1.000
_cell.angle_alpha   90.00
_cell.angle_beta   90.00
_cell.angle_gamma   90.00
#
_symmetry.space_group_name_H-M   'P 1'
#
loop_
_entity.id
_entity.type
_entity.pdbx_description
1 polymer ?
#
loop_
_entity_poly.entity_id
_entity_poly.type
_entity_poly.pdbx_seq_one_letter_code
_entity_poly.pdbx_strand_id
1 'polypeptide(L)'
;MTSTRIFACSCALALLGVSTAIHAADIPEEDLGAFHRPTDEKSESFVAARAKGVLAEIAKVGTFQKWKTFEDERVRFSYPAHEAISVEVKRNEPIPVDGDRVSSVDVSFSRAYRLAVNGETFLVLMSRKAEWLDDGICFCGAVAYDRYLIRNGNLYRFSFLSDGVLKKMQVLGEGERIMMFEWTHLPIHPAVYRRIARSVELKTQGSWTEADCRKRVLDRYGPEGAVGWFDEGSSVEAVEEVLGRPTRTEAGGMHIWEYPKTEDGYRWTDGLSLPFADRKLDRFDSRYFRSGWDQQETIKGGVPWMIEVSEPYEDPPVRGAKAKRMPEQMKKELLALFLEKADNEGEHFDSLCQVMKTLVVQGVRDKRALDVVRKRFASEGGHHAAWVLHETGQAEDVTLFVDKIRELYRDAKDAPGRDFGLSDLFGSSDLHNWLAFIPNDDERYPKLLRDGLSSPNEDVRDSAYYFLDSAPFSGEERIVFVRAGLKDSSARVRYLATRYYAKEKMSKRDWDLLRNAAEQEKDKYTLKKMDEVLEKQQLDAAAALPNEDKAEP
;
A
#
# COMPACT_ATOMS: atom_id res chain seq x y z
N MET A 1 3.23 -54.05 -53.70
CA MET A 1 3.40 -54.02 -55.17
C MET A 1 3.79 -52.59 -55.54
N THR A 2 4.89 -52.44 -56.32
CA THR A 2 5.46 -51.21 -56.94
C THR A 2 5.80 -50.05 -55.98
N SER A 3 7.06 -49.76 -55.59
CA SER A 3 8.27 -49.38 -56.38
C SER A 3 7.93 -48.24 -57.35
N THR A 4 8.58 -47.07 -57.40
CA THR A 4 10.01 -46.87 -57.73
C THR A 4 10.37 -45.36 -57.73
N ARG A 5 11.46 -44.95 -57.04
CA ARG A 5 12.60 -44.06 -57.44
C ARG A 5 12.37 -42.64 -58.04
N ILE A 6 12.98 -41.60 -57.45
CA ILE A 6 14.32 -40.96 -57.68
C ILE A 6 14.16 -39.61 -58.40
N PHE A 7 14.69 -38.53 -57.78
CA PHE A 7 15.68 -37.66 -58.41
C PHE A 7 16.48 -36.92 -57.33
N ALA A 8 17.78 -37.17 -57.30
CA ALA A 8 18.76 -36.31 -56.68
C ALA A 8 19.38 -35.45 -57.79
N CYS A 9 19.61 -34.16 -57.53
CA CYS A 9 20.67 -33.41 -58.20
C CYS A 9 21.15 -32.25 -57.33
N SER A 10 22.44 -32.29 -57.08
CA SER A 10 23.29 -31.30 -56.44
C SER A 10 23.48 -30.07 -57.34
N CYS A 11 23.74 -28.88 -56.76
CA CYS A 11 24.76 -27.97 -57.28
C CYS A 11 25.21 -26.94 -56.24
N ALA A 12 26.51 -26.67 -56.30
CA ALA A 12 27.36 -25.89 -55.41
C ALA A 12 27.18 -24.35 -55.45
N LEU A 13 27.72 -23.73 -54.38
CA LEU A 13 28.42 -22.44 -54.28
C LEU A 13 27.98 -21.24 -55.13
N ALA A 14 27.68 -20.13 -54.45
CA ALA A 14 28.35 -18.84 -54.71
C ALA A 14 28.28 -17.93 -53.48
N LEU A 15 29.46 -17.58 -52.95
CA LEU A 15 29.73 -16.36 -52.20
C LEU A 15 29.31 -15.15 -53.03
N LEU A 16 28.63 -14.18 -52.43
CA LEU A 16 28.81 -12.74 -52.69
C LEU A 16 28.22 -11.97 -51.51
N GLY A 17 29.09 -11.23 -50.82
CA GLY A 17 28.68 -10.29 -49.80
C GLY A 17 27.94 -9.11 -50.43
N VAL A 18 26.91 -8.65 -49.74
CA VAL A 18 26.43 -7.27 -49.87
C VAL A 18 26.22 -6.75 -48.45
N SER A 19 27.18 -5.93 -48.04
CA SER A 19 27.00 -4.89 -47.05
C SER A 19 25.87 -3.99 -47.53
N THR A 20 24.79 -3.89 -46.77
CA THR A 20 23.90 -2.73 -46.80
C THR A 20 23.72 -2.21 -45.39
N ALA A 21 24.45 -1.14 -45.11
CA ALA A 21 24.07 -0.15 -44.13
C ALA A 21 22.60 0.23 -44.37
N ILE A 22 21.73 -0.07 -43.40
CA ILE A 22 20.42 0.55 -43.34
C ILE A 22 20.65 1.88 -42.63
N HIS A 23 20.72 2.94 -43.43
CA HIS A 23 20.58 4.29 -42.96
C HIS A 23 19.29 4.43 -42.15
N ALA A 24 19.40 5.17 -41.05
CA ALA A 24 18.28 5.78 -40.37
C ALA A 24 17.40 6.51 -41.40
N ALA A 25 16.24 5.94 -41.69
CA ALA A 25 15.20 6.56 -42.49
C ALA A 25 13.88 6.37 -41.76
N ASP A 26 13.28 7.52 -41.47
CA ASP A 26 11.90 7.80 -41.08
C ASP A 26 10.93 6.61 -41.08
N ILE A 27 10.46 6.25 -39.88
CA ILE A 27 9.27 5.42 -39.70
C ILE A 27 8.07 6.26 -40.14
N PRO A 28 7.25 5.80 -41.11
CA PRO A 28 6.06 6.54 -41.55
C PRO A 28 5.07 6.74 -40.40
N GLU A 29 4.46 7.92 -40.34
CA GLU A 29 3.45 8.33 -39.34
C GLU A 29 2.15 7.49 -39.40
N GLU A 30 2.00 6.63 -40.43
CA GLU A 30 0.75 5.97 -40.81
C GLU A 30 0.64 4.49 -40.38
N ASP A 31 1.71 3.83 -39.92
CA ASP A 31 1.66 2.41 -39.50
C ASP A 31 1.30 2.19 -38.02
N LEU A 32 0.77 3.21 -37.32
CA LEU A 32 0.31 3.11 -35.93
C LEU A 32 -1.09 3.71 -35.67
N GLY A 33 -1.93 3.86 -36.71
CA GLY A 33 -3.36 4.16 -36.54
C GLY A 33 -4.12 2.86 -36.21
N ALA A 34 -4.79 2.69 -35.06
CA ALA A 34 -5.91 3.51 -34.65
C ALA A 34 -6.09 3.51 -33.12
N PHE A 35 -5.49 4.49 -32.43
CA PHE A 35 -5.95 4.86 -31.09
C PHE A 35 -7.11 5.84 -31.23
N HIS A 36 -8.28 5.38 -30.80
CA HIS A 36 -9.51 6.17 -30.70
C HIS A 36 -9.26 7.52 -30.02
N ARG A 37 -9.85 8.60 -30.56
CA ARG A 37 -10.01 9.86 -29.81
C ARG A 37 -10.78 9.52 -28.53
N PRO A 38 -10.32 9.91 -27.33
CA PRO A 38 -11.18 9.88 -26.16
C PRO A 38 -12.34 10.86 -26.42
N THR A 39 -13.57 10.36 -26.46
CA THR A 39 -14.79 11.20 -26.51
C THR A 39 -15.46 11.36 -25.15
N ASP A 40 -14.78 11.03 -24.06
CA ASP A 40 -15.39 11.07 -22.73
C ASP A 40 -14.79 12.19 -21.88
N GLU A 41 -15.63 13.21 -21.61
CA GLU A 41 -15.42 14.38 -20.73
C GLU A 41 -15.04 14.05 -19.27
N LYS A 42 -14.86 12.76 -18.91
CA LYS A 42 -14.68 12.33 -17.52
C LYS A 42 -13.22 12.19 -17.06
N SER A 43 -12.23 12.20 -17.96
CA SER A 43 -10.81 12.19 -17.56
C SER A 43 -10.20 13.59 -17.34
N GLU A 44 -10.95 14.66 -17.63
CA GLU A 44 -10.49 16.03 -17.38
C GLU A 44 -10.54 16.45 -15.90
N SER A 45 -11.16 15.67 -15.01
CA SER A 45 -11.59 16.19 -13.69
C SER A 45 -10.57 16.12 -12.55
N PHE A 46 -9.35 15.61 -12.72
CA PHE A 46 -8.40 15.50 -11.59
C PHE A 46 -7.29 16.57 -11.56
N VAL A 47 -7.02 17.28 -12.67
CA VAL A 47 -5.98 18.32 -12.73
C VAL A 47 -6.50 19.69 -13.22
N ALA A 48 -7.73 19.76 -13.75
CA ALA A 48 -8.24 20.97 -14.42
C ALA A 48 -8.60 22.18 -13.52
N ALA A 49 -8.59 22.05 -12.19
CA ALA A 49 -9.13 23.10 -11.31
C ALA A 49 -8.14 24.21 -10.88
N ARG A 50 -6.84 24.13 -11.20
CA ARG A 50 -5.83 25.01 -10.57
C ARG A 50 -4.96 25.88 -11.48
N ALA A 51 -4.96 25.69 -12.79
CA ALA A 51 -4.19 26.57 -13.69
C ALA A 51 -4.93 27.91 -13.90
N LYS A 52 -4.54 28.99 -13.19
CA LYS A 52 -4.96 30.36 -13.51
C LYS A 52 -3.90 31.01 -14.41
N GLY A 53 -4.31 31.44 -15.61
CA GLY A 53 -3.42 32.07 -16.61
C GLY A 53 -2.65 31.05 -17.46
N VAL A 54 -2.10 31.51 -18.59
CA VAL A 54 -1.24 30.88 -19.64
C VAL A 54 -1.07 29.34 -19.67
N LEU A 55 -0.80 28.68 -18.54
CA LEU A 55 -0.86 27.23 -18.38
C LEU A 55 -2.20 26.63 -18.82
N ALA A 56 -3.33 27.27 -18.52
CA ALA A 56 -4.64 26.79 -18.96
C ALA A 56 -4.81 26.85 -20.49
N GLU A 57 -4.15 27.79 -21.17
CA GLU A 57 -4.18 27.87 -22.63
C GLU A 57 -3.20 26.87 -23.26
N ILE A 58 -1.96 26.81 -22.77
CA ILE A 58 -0.91 25.90 -23.27
C ILE A 58 -1.27 24.42 -23.01
N ALA A 59 -1.86 24.10 -21.86
CA ALA A 59 -2.31 22.74 -21.53
C ALA A 59 -3.55 22.31 -22.33
N LYS A 60 -4.38 23.26 -22.80
CA LYS A 60 -5.59 22.95 -23.60
C LYS A 60 -5.29 22.65 -25.06
N VAL A 61 -4.21 23.18 -25.64
CA VAL A 61 -4.00 23.04 -27.10
C VAL A 61 -3.68 21.60 -27.48
N GLY A 62 -2.92 20.86 -26.66
CA GLY A 62 -2.51 19.47 -26.91
C GLY A 62 -1.76 19.21 -28.24
N THR A 63 -1.66 20.23 -29.09
CA THR A 63 -1.28 20.19 -30.50
C THR A 63 -0.33 21.36 -30.76
N PHE A 64 0.97 21.09 -30.64
CA PHE A 64 2.01 22.04 -30.98
C PHE A 64 2.51 21.76 -32.39
N GLN A 65 2.47 22.77 -33.25
CA GLN A 65 2.90 22.68 -34.65
C GLN A 65 4.43 22.54 -34.79
N LYS A 66 5.19 23.11 -33.85
CA LYS A 66 6.66 23.12 -33.88
C LYS A 66 7.25 22.59 -32.59
N TRP A 67 8.38 21.90 -32.73
CA TRP A 67 9.10 21.26 -31.63
C TRP A 67 10.57 21.64 -31.69
N LYS A 68 11.18 21.89 -30.54
CA LYS A 68 12.62 22.11 -30.37
C LYS A 68 13.22 20.84 -29.78
N THR A 69 14.51 20.65 -29.99
CA THR A 69 15.29 19.59 -29.35
C THR A 69 16.18 20.21 -28.28
N PHE A 70 16.10 19.67 -27.07
CA PHE A 70 17.11 19.86 -26.05
C PHE A 70 18.13 18.73 -26.17
N GLU A 71 19.41 19.06 -26.03
CA GLU A 71 20.48 18.08 -26.08
C GLU A 71 21.64 18.55 -25.20
N ASP A 72 22.12 17.67 -24.32
CA ASP A 72 23.36 17.86 -23.57
C ASP A 72 24.27 16.63 -23.69
N GLU A 73 25.22 16.42 -22.79
CA GLU A 73 26.12 15.27 -22.80
C GLU A 73 25.47 13.95 -22.35
N ARG A 74 24.28 13.97 -21.73
CA ARG A 74 23.60 12.78 -21.19
C ARG A 74 22.32 12.43 -21.92
N VAL A 75 21.52 13.44 -22.28
CA VAL A 75 20.16 13.22 -22.82
C VAL A 75 19.91 14.08 -24.05
N ARG A 76 19.05 13.55 -24.92
CA ARG A 76 18.38 14.30 -25.97
C ARG A 76 16.88 14.09 -25.84
N PHE A 77 16.08 15.14 -25.98
CA PHE A 77 14.62 15.03 -26.06
C PHE A 77 14.00 16.24 -26.76
N SER A 78 12.82 16.05 -27.33
CA SER A 78 12.05 17.11 -27.97
C SER A 78 11.02 17.71 -27.01
N TYR A 79 10.76 19.00 -27.13
CA TYR A 79 9.75 19.73 -26.37
C TYR A 79 9.05 20.79 -27.24
N PRO A 80 7.86 21.26 -26.87
CA PRO A 80 7.13 22.24 -27.67
C PRO A 80 7.92 23.54 -27.90
N ALA A 81 7.95 24.01 -29.14
CA ALA A 81 8.62 25.25 -29.49
C ALA A 81 7.73 26.46 -29.16
N HIS A 82 7.79 26.94 -27.92
CA HIS A 82 7.05 28.12 -27.45
C HIS A 82 7.97 29.07 -26.67
N GLU A 83 7.73 30.37 -26.72
CA GLU A 83 8.57 31.37 -26.04
C GLU A 83 8.48 31.30 -24.50
N ALA A 84 7.31 30.95 -23.98
CA ALA A 84 7.08 30.75 -22.55
C ALA A 84 7.72 29.48 -21.97
N ILE A 85 8.19 28.55 -22.82
CA ILE A 85 8.76 27.26 -22.39
C ILE A 85 10.29 27.36 -22.36
N SER A 86 10.86 27.06 -21.20
CA SER A 86 12.31 26.94 -21.01
C SER A 86 12.70 25.55 -20.50
N VAL A 87 13.95 25.16 -20.74
CA VAL A 87 14.54 23.95 -20.14
C VAL A 87 15.64 24.38 -19.18
N GLU A 88 15.51 24.00 -17.92
CA GLU A 88 16.47 24.26 -16.86
C GLU A 88 17.15 22.95 -16.46
N VAL A 89 18.48 23.00 -16.29
CA VAL A 89 19.26 21.87 -15.80
C VAL A 89 19.58 22.10 -14.33
N LYS A 90 19.09 21.22 -13.46
CA LYS A 90 19.25 21.26 -12.00
C LYS A 90 20.19 20.17 -11.51
N ARG A 91 21.00 20.47 -10.49
CA ARG A 91 21.95 19.53 -9.87
C ARG A 91 21.84 19.66 -8.35
N ASN A 92 21.43 18.59 -7.67
CA ASN A 92 21.31 18.53 -6.20
C ASN A 92 20.43 19.61 -5.55
N GLU A 93 19.58 20.29 -6.33
CA GLU A 93 18.61 21.29 -5.85
C GLU A 93 17.22 20.67 -5.87
N PRO A 94 16.41 20.78 -4.80
CA PRO A 94 15.03 20.31 -4.83
C PRO A 94 14.24 20.91 -5.98
N ILE A 95 13.49 20.08 -6.70
CA ILE A 95 12.56 20.55 -7.74
C ILE A 95 11.17 20.61 -7.13
N PRO A 96 10.50 21.79 -7.18
CA PRO A 96 9.12 21.88 -6.76
C PRO A 96 8.26 21.12 -7.77
N VAL A 97 7.58 20.09 -7.28
CA VAL A 97 6.53 19.36 -7.99
C VAL A 97 5.31 19.34 -7.08
N ASP A 98 4.14 19.62 -7.63
CA ASP A 98 2.90 19.74 -6.85
C ASP A 98 2.34 18.38 -6.43
N GLY A 99 1.94 18.27 -5.17
CA GLY A 99 1.31 17.09 -4.57
C GLY A 99 2.07 16.58 -3.33
N ASP A 100 1.36 16.43 -2.21
CA ASP A 100 1.92 15.78 -1.02
C ASP A 100 2.29 14.33 -1.35
N ARG A 101 3.51 13.96 -0.97
CA ARG A 101 4.13 12.68 -1.31
C ARG A 101 3.49 11.55 -0.52
N VAL A 102 2.52 10.88 -1.12
CA VAL A 102 2.09 9.55 -0.68
C VAL A 102 2.54 8.56 -1.76
N SER A 103 3.85 8.35 -1.87
CA SER A 103 4.43 7.46 -2.88
C SER A 103 5.78 6.87 -2.46
N SER A 104 6.11 5.70 -3.02
CA SER A 104 7.45 5.08 -2.94
C SER A 104 8.30 5.39 -4.18
N VAL A 105 7.85 6.32 -5.03
CA VAL A 105 8.54 6.76 -6.26
C VAL A 105 9.87 7.41 -5.91
N ASP A 106 10.94 6.92 -6.53
CA ASP A 106 12.28 7.46 -6.33
C ASP A 106 12.45 8.83 -6.99
N VAL A 107 12.42 9.88 -6.16
CA VAL A 107 12.61 11.27 -6.56
C VAL A 107 14.07 11.75 -6.45
N SER A 108 15.01 10.87 -6.15
CA SER A 108 16.42 11.25 -6.08
C SER A 108 17.03 11.36 -7.47
N PHE A 109 17.91 12.34 -7.65
CA PHE A 109 18.60 12.56 -8.92
C PHE A 109 20.00 13.13 -8.72
N SER A 110 20.91 12.75 -9.62
CA SER A 110 22.19 13.42 -9.79
C SER A 110 22.06 14.66 -10.69
N ARG A 111 21.05 14.64 -11.57
CA ARG A 111 20.74 15.73 -12.50
C ARG A 111 19.27 15.67 -12.85
N ALA A 112 18.65 16.82 -13.02
CA ALA A 112 17.29 16.88 -13.51
C ALA A 112 17.11 17.95 -14.58
N TYR A 113 16.18 17.69 -15.48
CA TYR A 113 15.79 18.56 -16.58
C TYR A 113 14.37 19.01 -16.32
N ARG A 114 14.23 20.26 -15.91
CA ARG A 114 12.95 20.87 -15.61
C ARG A 114 12.52 21.66 -16.83
N LEU A 115 11.42 21.24 -17.47
CA LEU A 115 10.73 22.10 -18.42
C LEU A 115 9.83 23.02 -17.59
N ALA A 116 10.03 24.33 -17.75
CA ALA A 116 9.24 25.33 -17.06
C ALA A 116 8.42 26.15 -18.06
N VAL A 117 7.20 26.52 -17.65
CA VAL A 117 6.34 27.47 -18.37
C VAL A 117 6.20 28.70 -17.50
N ASN A 118 6.73 29.85 -17.94
CA ASN A 118 6.75 31.10 -17.15
C ASN A 118 7.30 30.92 -15.72
N GLY A 119 8.27 30.01 -15.54
CA GLY A 119 8.88 29.72 -14.24
C GLY A 119 8.17 28.65 -13.40
N GLU A 120 7.00 28.14 -13.81
CA GLU A 120 6.30 27.02 -13.17
C GLU A 120 6.70 25.66 -13.76
N THR A 121 6.73 24.61 -12.94
CA THR A 121 7.17 23.27 -13.38
C THR A 121 6.12 22.61 -14.29
N PHE A 122 6.48 22.35 -15.54
CA PHE A 122 5.62 21.71 -16.54
C PHE A 122 5.95 20.23 -16.75
N LEU A 123 7.23 19.87 -16.68
CA LEU A 123 7.72 18.49 -16.75
C LEU A 123 9.07 18.39 -16.04
N VAL A 124 9.35 17.22 -15.47
CA VAL A 124 10.66 16.92 -14.89
C VAL A 124 11.16 15.58 -15.45
N LEU A 125 12.40 15.55 -15.94
CA LEU A 125 13.14 14.33 -16.19
C LEU A 125 14.28 14.24 -15.17
N MET A 126 14.39 13.11 -14.48
CA MET A 126 15.37 12.88 -13.42
C MET A 126 16.37 11.81 -13.85
N SER A 127 17.64 12.18 -13.86
CA SER A 127 18.78 11.32 -14.17
C SER A 127 19.53 10.92 -12.89
N ARG A 128 19.76 9.62 -12.71
CA ARG A 128 20.63 9.09 -11.66
C ARG A 128 21.34 7.82 -12.10
N LYS A 129 22.40 7.49 -11.37
CA LYS A 129 22.90 6.11 -11.38
C LYS A 129 21.86 5.19 -10.73
N ALA A 130 21.53 4.10 -11.40
CA ALA A 130 20.64 3.08 -10.91
C ALA A 130 20.95 1.75 -11.61
N GLU A 131 20.86 0.65 -10.86
CA GLU A 131 21.01 -0.70 -11.42
C GLU A 131 19.75 -1.13 -12.19
N TRP A 132 18.62 -0.48 -11.90
CA TRP A 132 17.33 -0.82 -12.45
C TRP A 132 16.36 0.36 -12.57
N LEU A 133 15.23 0.10 -13.24
CA LEU A 133 14.09 1.00 -13.37
C LEU A 133 13.40 1.20 -12.00
N ASP A 134 12.73 2.34 -11.82
CA ASP A 134 11.99 2.68 -10.58
C ASP A 134 10.62 2.02 -10.53
N ASP A 135 10.43 1.12 -9.57
CA ASP A 135 9.19 0.38 -9.31
C ASP A 135 8.30 1.07 -8.27
N GLY A 136 8.66 2.27 -7.84
CA GLY A 136 7.86 3.03 -6.87
C GLY A 136 6.44 3.30 -7.35
N ILE A 137 5.50 3.18 -6.40
CA ILE A 137 4.07 3.29 -6.60
C ILE A 137 3.61 4.67 -6.18
N CYS A 138 2.70 5.26 -6.96
CA CYS A 138 1.99 6.47 -6.60
C CYS A 138 0.48 6.23 -6.64
N PHE A 139 -0.21 6.67 -5.60
CA PHE A 139 -1.63 6.45 -5.40
C PHE A 139 -2.56 7.31 -6.28
N CYS A 140 -2.03 8.28 -7.05
CA CYS A 140 -2.81 9.09 -7.99
C CYS A 140 -3.20 8.35 -9.30
N GLY A 141 -3.16 7.01 -9.29
CA GLY A 141 -3.58 6.13 -10.38
C GLY A 141 -2.68 4.90 -10.48
N ALA A 142 -3.26 3.71 -10.38
CA ALA A 142 -2.50 2.48 -10.53
C ALA A 142 -1.97 2.34 -11.96
N VAL A 143 -0.70 1.96 -12.09
CA VAL A 143 -0.18 1.48 -13.38
C VAL A 143 -0.93 0.19 -13.69
N ALA A 144 -1.61 0.15 -14.83
CA ALA A 144 -2.38 -1.00 -15.27
C ALA A 144 -1.53 -1.97 -16.07
N TYR A 145 -0.58 -1.48 -16.87
CA TYR A 145 0.37 -2.29 -17.62
C TYR A 145 1.60 -1.49 -18.04
N ASP A 146 2.70 -2.20 -18.28
CA ASP A 146 3.95 -1.66 -18.82
C ASP A 146 4.15 -2.09 -20.29
N ARG A 147 4.83 -1.25 -21.06
CA ARG A 147 5.40 -1.59 -22.38
C ARG A 147 6.89 -1.39 -22.37
N TYR A 148 7.61 -2.27 -23.05
CA TYR A 148 9.05 -2.20 -23.18
C TYR A 148 9.48 -1.98 -24.62
N LEU A 149 10.55 -1.21 -24.79
CA LEU A 149 11.20 -1.00 -26.08
C LEU A 149 12.70 -0.98 -25.86
N ILE A 150 13.45 -1.55 -26.80
CA ILE A 150 14.90 -1.44 -26.80
C ILE A 150 15.33 -0.60 -27.97
N ARG A 151 16.10 0.43 -27.68
CA ARG A 151 16.57 1.39 -28.67
C ARG A 151 17.96 1.86 -28.30
N ASN A 152 18.90 1.72 -29.23
CA ASN A 152 20.31 2.09 -29.05
C ASN A 152 20.94 1.43 -27.80
N GLY A 153 20.62 0.15 -27.56
CA GLY A 153 21.12 -0.61 -26.41
C GLY A 153 20.49 -0.23 -25.05
N ASN A 154 19.50 0.66 -25.03
CA ASN A 154 18.85 1.14 -23.82
C ASN A 154 17.45 0.53 -23.67
N LEU A 155 17.09 0.17 -22.44
CA LEU A 155 15.76 -0.35 -22.07
C LEU A 155 14.83 0.80 -21.74
N TYR A 156 13.73 0.93 -22.49
CA TYR A 156 12.64 1.85 -22.20
C TYR A 156 11.49 1.10 -21.56
N ARG A 157 10.87 1.71 -20.54
CA ARG A 157 9.61 1.29 -19.94
C ARG A 157 8.61 2.42 -20.00
N PHE A 158 7.44 2.13 -20.53
CA PHE A 158 6.29 3.03 -20.60
C PHE A 158 5.16 2.44 -19.76
N SER A 159 4.80 3.12 -18.68
CA SER A 159 3.77 2.66 -17.74
C SER A 159 2.45 3.37 -18.02
N PHE A 160 1.39 2.61 -18.26
CA PHE A 160 0.09 3.11 -18.68
C PHE A 160 -0.96 2.94 -17.60
N LEU A 161 -1.94 3.85 -17.57
CA LEU A 161 -3.18 3.70 -16.80
C LEU A 161 -4.15 2.76 -17.54
N SER A 162 -5.24 2.37 -16.87
CA SER A 162 -6.25 1.46 -17.43
C SER A 162 -6.98 2.02 -18.66
N ASP A 163 -7.02 3.34 -18.82
CA ASP A 163 -7.56 4.03 -20.01
C ASP A 163 -6.54 4.18 -21.15
N GLY A 164 -5.32 3.65 -20.98
CA GLY A 164 -4.24 3.71 -21.97
C GLY A 164 -3.47 5.03 -21.99
N VAL A 165 -3.69 5.93 -21.02
CA VAL A 165 -2.86 7.14 -20.89
C VAL A 165 -1.50 6.81 -20.30
N LEU A 166 -0.44 7.40 -20.86
CA LEU A 166 0.93 7.18 -20.38
C LEU A 166 1.11 7.92 -19.06
N LYS A 167 1.31 7.17 -17.98
CA LYS A 167 1.55 7.70 -16.63
C LYS A 167 3.01 8.09 -16.43
N LYS A 168 3.93 7.22 -16.82
CA LYS A 168 5.37 7.30 -16.50
C LYS A 168 6.19 6.74 -17.66
N MET A 169 7.36 7.33 -17.90
CA MET A 169 8.35 6.78 -18.83
C MET A 169 9.71 6.72 -18.17
N GLN A 170 10.43 5.63 -18.40
CA GLN A 170 11.77 5.43 -17.90
C GLN A 170 12.66 4.87 -19.00
N VAL A 171 13.94 5.24 -18.98
CA VAL A 171 14.98 4.66 -19.81
C VAL A 171 16.19 4.31 -18.96
N LEU A 172 16.80 3.15 -19.21
CA LEU A 172 17.96 2.62 -18.50
C LEU A 172 19.04 2.18 -19.50
N GLY A 173 20.26 2.65 -19.28
CA GLY A 173 21.43 2.32 -20.10
C GLY A 173 22.75 2.57 -19.34
N GLU A 174 23.72 1.65 -19.43
CA GLU A 174 25.02 1.74 -18.74
C GLU A 174 24.96 2.17 -17.25
N GLY A 175 23.96 1.67 -16.52
CA GLY A 175 23.77 1.99 -15.10
C GLY A 175 23.28 3.42 -14.83
N GLU A 176 22.84 4.15 -15.86
CA GLU A 176 22.16 5.43 -15.75
C GLU A 176 20.69 5.27 -16.12
N ARG A 177 19.81 5.78 -15.25
CA ARG A 177 18.37 5.84 -15.47
C ARG A 177 17.93 7.27 -15.64
N ILE A 178 17.12 7.52 -16.68
CA ILE A 178 16.28 8.71 -16.77
C ILE A 178 14.84 8.31 -16.51
N MET A 179 14.17 9.03 -15.62
CA MET A 179 12.76 8.89 -15.34
C MET A 179 12.05 10.19 -15.61
N MET A 180 11.03 10.15 -16.45
CA MET A 180 10.09 11.25 -16.61
C MET A 180 9.05 11.17 -15.49
N PHE A 181 8.94 12.22 -14.69
CA PHE A 181 8.05 12.22 -13.53
C PHE A 181 6.59 12.01 -13.94
N GLU A 182 5.80 11.46 -13.04
CA GLU A 182 4.45 10.99 -13.36
C GLU A 182 3.55 12.13 -13.84
N TRP A 183 2.88 11.90 -14.98
CA TRP A 183 2.01 12.87 -15.62
C TRP A 183 0.89 13.38 -14.69
N THR A 184 0.37 12.54 -13.80
CA THR A 184 -0.73 12.87 -12.87
C THR A 184 -0.40 14.00 -11.89
N HIS A 185 0.87 14.36 -11.74
CA HIS A 185 1.37 15.44 -10.88
C HIS A 185 1.84 16.67 -11.66
N LEU A 186 1.62 16.70 -12.97
CA LEU A 186 2.18 17.71 -13.85
C LEU A 186 1.06 18.41 -14.62
N PRO A 187 1.13 19.74 -14.79
CA PRO A 187 0.15 20.51 -15.55
C PRO A 187 0.35 20.37 -17.07
N ILE A 188 0.63 19.15 -17.56
CA ILE A 188 0.93 18.83 -18.94
C ILE A 188 -0.17 17.97 -19.58
N HIS A 189 -0.53 18.30 -20.81
CA HIS A 189 -1.50 17.51 -21.57
C HIS A 189 -0.93 16.10 -21.90
N PRO A 190 -1.71 15.01 -21.77
CA PRO A 190 -1.26 13.64 -22.02
C PRO A 190 -0.56 13.43 -23.37
N ALA A 191 -1.09 14.03 -24.43
CA ALA A 191 -0.52 13.91 -25.77
C ALA A 191 0.88 14.55 -25.88
N VAL A 192 1.09 15.67 -25.18
CA VAL A 192 2.39 16.37 -25.14
C VAL A 192 3.37 15.54 -24.34
N TYR A 193 2.95 15.06 -23.16
CA TYR A 193 3.73 14.16 -22.31
C TYR A 193 4.20 12.93 -23.11
N ARG A 194 3.28 12.25 -23.80
CA ARG A 194 3.57 11.07 -24.63
C ARG A 194 4.57 11.38 -25.75
N ARG A 195 4.45 12.54 -26.41
CA ARG A 195 5.38 12.93 -27.48
C ARG A 195 6.78 13.22 -26.95
N ILE A 196 6.89 13.88 -25.78
CA ILE A 196 8.19 14.08 -25.12
C ILE A 196 8.78 12.72 -24.75
N ALA A 197 8.01 11.84 -24.09
CA ALA A 197 8.46 10.50 -23.70
C ALA A 197 9.10 9.71 -24.85
N ARG A 198 8.47 9.72 -26.04
CA ARG A 198 8.97 9.02 -27.23
C ARG A 198 10.27 9.58 -27.79
N SER A 199 10.55 10.85 -27.53
CA SER A 199 11.74 11.54 -28.02
C SER A 199 12.94 11.47 -27.08
N VAL A 200 12.76 10.97 -25.85
CA VAL A 200 13.85 10.86 -24.88
C VAL A 200 14.85 9.82 -25.35
N GLU A 201 16.12 10.20 -25.35
CA GLU A 201 17.24 9.36 -25.71
C GLU A 201 18.38 9.56 -24.71
N LEU A 202 18.86 8.46 -24.12
CA LEU A 202 20.16 8.44 -23.46
C LEU A 202 21.27 8.47 -24.52
N LYS A 203 22.24 9.37 -24.34
CA LYS A 203 23.39 9.48 -25.24
C LYS A 203 24.40 8.35 -25.09
N THR A 204 24.51 7.82 -23.87
CA THR A 204 25.28 6.61 -23.64
C THR A 204 24.47 5.43 -24.16
N GLN A 205 25.08 4.64 -25.05
CA GLN A 205 24.49 3.39 -25.51
C GLN A 205 24.73 2.30 -24.48
N GLY A 206 23.66 1.64 -24.06
CA GLY A 206 23.72 0.44 -23.24
C GLY A 206 24.35 -0.74 -23.98
N SER A 207 24.97 -1.62 -23.22
CA SER A 207 25.54 -2.89 -23.65
C SER A 207 24.53 -4.03 -23.69
N TRP A 208 23.28 -3.79 -23.27
CA TRP A 208 22.27 -4.84 -23.18
C TRP A 208 21.69 -5.19 -24.54
N THR A 209 21.66 -6.48 -24.84
CA THR A 209 20.93 -7.02 -25.98
C THR A 209 19.45 -7.13 -25.65
N GLU A 210 18.63 -7.36 -26.68
CA GLU A 210 17.21 -7.62 -26.48
C GLU A 210 16.93 -8.86 -25.65
N ALA A 211 17.70 -9.94 -25.88
CA ALA A 211 17.61 -11.14 -25.08
C ALA A 211 17.93 -10.88 -23.59
N ASP A 212 18.97 -10.07 -23.31
CA ASP A 212 19.35 -9.73 -21.91
C ASP A 212 18.23 -8.97 -21.20
N CYS A 213 17.66 -7.97 -21.86
CA CYS A 213 16.57 -7.17 -21.31
C CYS A 213 15.30 -8.00 -21.09
N ARG A 214 14.90 -8.81 -22.08
CA ARG A 214 13.73 -9.70 -21.96
C ARG A 214 13.88 -10.65 -20.79
N LYS A 215 15.05 -11.29 -20.65
CA LYS A 215 15.36 -12.17 -19.52
C LYS A 215 15.26 -11.43 -18.19
N ARG A 216 15.86 -10.25 -18.07
CA ARG A 216 15.81 -9.47 -16.80
C ARG A 216 14.40 -9.03 -16.42
N VAL A 217 13.57 -8.64 -17.39
CA VAL A 217 12.16 -8.31 -17.15
C VAL A 217 11.41 -9.55 -16.68
N LEU A 218 11.61 -10.70 -17.32
CA LEU A 218 11.00 -11.97 -16.92
C LEU A 218 11.47 -12.42 -15.53
N ASP A 219 12.77 -12.36 -15.24
CA ASP A 219 13.33 -12.76 -13.95
C ASP A 219 12.81 -11.88 -12.80
N ARG A 220 12.55 -10.59 -13.07
CA ARG A 220 12.13 -9.63 -12.03
C ARG A 220 10.62 -9.53 -11.84
N TYR A 221 9.86 -9.51 -12.93
CA TYR A 221 8.41 -9.27 -12.90
C TYR A 221 7.60 -10.50 -13.29
N GLY A 222 8.28 -11.60 -13.60
CA GLY A 222 7.63 -12.79 -14.11
C GLY A 222 6.98 -12.58 -15.47
N PRO A 223 6.15 -13.55 -15.88
CA PRO A 223 5.46 -13.53 -17.15
C PRO A 223 4.51 -12.34 -17.34
N GLU A 224 3.95 -11.80 -16.26
CA GLU A 224 3.08 -10.61 -16.27
C GLU A 224 3.82 -9.39 -16.84
N GLY A 225 5.02 -9.09 -16.33
CA GLY A 225 5.83 -8.02 -16.89
C GLY A 225 6.29 -8.33 -18.31
N ALA A 226 6.56 -9.59 -18.64
CA ALA A 226 7.02 -9.96 -19.98
C ALA A 226 5.98 -9.69 -21.08
N VAL A 227 4.70 -9.55 -20.75
CA VAL A 227 3.67 -9.18 -21.75
C VAL A 227 3.89 -7.80 -22.35
N GLY A 228 4.59 -6.93 -21.63
CA GLY A 228 4.97 -5.60 -22.12
C GLY A 228 5.85 -5.62 -23.38
N TRP A 229 6.38 -6.78 -23.79
CA TRP A 229 7.19 -6.96 -25.00
C TRP A 229 6.39 -7.15 -26.30
N PHE A 230 5.08 -7.44 -26.23
CA PHE A 230 4.31 -7.83 -27.43
C PHE A 230 3.34 -6.74 -27.89
N ASP A 231 3.43 -6.33 -29.14
CA ASP A 231 2.45 -5.45 -29.76
C ASP A 231 1.29 -6.22 -30.40
N GLU A 232 0.19 -5.50 -30.68
CA GLU A 232 -0.87 -6.01 -31.55
C GLU A 232 -0.27 -6.47 -32.89
N GLY A 233 -0.65 -7.66 -33.34
CA GLY A 233 -0.09 -8.30 -34.52
C GLY A 233 1.08 -9.26 -34.26
N SER A 234 1.61 -9.31 -33.03
CA SER A 234 2.66 -10.26 -32.64
C SER A 234 2.23 -11.70 -32.92
N SER A 235 3.08 -12.53 -33.52
CA SER A 235 2.67 -13.91 -33.84
C SER A 235 2.59 -14.78 -32.58
N VAL A 236 1.77 -15.83 -32.63
CA VAL A 236 1.71 -16.85 -31.56
C VAL A 236 3.10 -17.37 -31.22
N GLU A 237 3.94 -17.64 -32.22
CA GLU A 237 5.28 -18.19 -32.03
C GLU A 237 6.21 -17.22 -31.29
N ALA A 238 6.14 -15.92 -31.60
CA ALA A 238 6.95 -14.90 -30.92
C ALA A 238 6.55 -14.72 -29.45
N VAL A 239 5.26 -14.89 -29.14
CA VAL A 239 4.76 -14.88 -27.75
C VAL A 239 5.16 -16.15 -27.02
N GLU A 240 5.01 -17.33 -27.64
CA GLU A 240 5.39 -18.62 -27.06
C GLU A 240 6.89 -18.75 -26.81
N GLU A 241 7.74 -18.11 -27.62
CA GLU A 241 9.20 -18.09 -27.42
C GLU A 241 9.58 -17.47 -26.08
N VAL A 242 8.81 -16.49 -25.61
CA VAL A 242 9.10 -15.73 -24.38
C VAL A 242 8.32 -16.26 -23.18
N LEU A 243 7.02 -16.53 -23.35
CA LEU A 243 6.14 -16.97 -22.26
C LEU A 243 6.07 -18.50 -22.10
N GLY A 244 6.65 -19.25 -23.05
CA GLY A 244 6.42 -20.69 -23.19
C GLY A 244 5.08 -20.99 -23.86
N ARG A 245 4.77 -22.27 -24.03
CA ARG A 245 3.47 -22.70 -24.58
C ARG A 245 2.33 -22.39 -23.59
N PRO A 246 1.14 -21.98 -24.08
CA PRO A 246 -0.02 -21.78 -23.23
C PRO A 246 -0.41 -23.10 -22.55
N THR A 247 -0.90 -22.99 -21.31
CA THR A 247 -1.44 -24.13 -20.56
C THR A 247 -2.68 -24.69 -21.25
N ARG A 248 -3.53 -23.82 -21.81
CA ARG A 248 -4.67 -24.21 -22.65
C ARG A 248 -5.01 -23.15 -23.68
N THR A 249 -5.72 -23.56 -24.73
CA THR A 249 -6.32 -22.67 -25.72
C THR A 249 -7.83 -22.88 -25.71
N GLU A 250 -8.59 -21.80 -25.56
CA GLU A 250 -10.05 -21.82 -25.54
C GLU A 250 -10.64 -21.49 -26.93
N ALA A 251 -11.94 -21.76 -27.08
CA ALA A 251 -12.67 -21.40 -28.29
C ALA A 251 -12.60 -19.88 -28.53
N GLY A 252 -12.43 -19.47 -29.78
CA GLY A 252 -12.26 -18.06 -30.15
C GLY A 252 -10.81 -17.56 -30.14
N GLY A 253 -9.83 -18.45 -30.01
CA GLY A 253 -8.41 -18.09 -30.15
C GLY A 253 -7.79 -17.48 -28.89
N MET A 254 -8.42 -17.65 -27.72
CA MET A 254 -7.85 -17.21 -26.45
C MET A 254 -6.80 -18.21 -25.95
N HIS A 255 -5.56 -17.76 -25.78
CA HIS A 255 -4.46 -18.57 -25.25
C HIS A 255 -4.26 -18.23 -23.77
N ILE A 256 -4.24 -19.23 -22.89
CA ILE A 256 -4.19 -19.04 -21.45
C ILE A 256 -2.92 -19.67 -20.88
N TRP A 257 -2.13 -18.88 -20.17
CA TRP A 257 -1.03 -19.32 -19.34
C TRP A 257 -1.44 -19.25 -17.88
N GLU A 258 -1.18 -20.33 -17.16
CA GLU A 258 -1.46 -20.45 -15.74
C GLU A 258 -0.13 -20.61 -14.99
N TYR A 259 0.07 -19.79 -13.97
CA TYR A 259 1.29 -19.73 -13.19
C TYR A 259 0.95 -20.08 -11.73
N PRO A 260 1.11 -21.35 -11.33
CA PRO A 260 0.95 -21.75 -9.95
C PRO A 260 1.96 -21.02 -9.07
N LYS A 261 1.48 -20.42 -7.99
CA LYS A 261 2.27 -19.72 -6.98
C LYS A 261 2.13 -20.40 -5.63
N THR A 262 3.17 -20.32 -4.82
CA THR A 262 3.17 -20.84 -3.46
C THR A 262 4.07 -19.95 -2.61
N GLU A 263 3.48 -19.26 -1.65
CA GLU A 263 4.16 -18.28 -0.78
C GLU A 263 3.39 -18.17 0.54
N ASP A 264 4.10 -18.00 1.65
CA ASP A 264 3.54 -17.77 3.00
C ASP A 264 2.44 -18.74 3.44
N GLY A 265 2.50 -19.99 2.96
CA GLY A 265 1.50 -21.01 3.27
C GLY A 265 0.19 -20.88 2.48
N TYR A 266 0.17 -20.06 1.44
CA TYR A 266 -0.89 -19.98 0.44
C TYR A 266 -0.44 -20.60 -0.88
N ARG A 267 -1.41 -21.09 -1.64
CA ARG A 267 -1.28 -21.49 -3.04
C ARG A 267 -2.34 -20.79 -3.85
N TRP A 268 -1.96 -20.19 -4.96
CA TRP A 268 -2.91 -19.64 -5.93
C TRP A 268 -2.38 -19.84 -7.34
N THR A 269 -3.17 -19.47 -8.34
CA THR A 269 -2.75 -19.54 -9.74
C THR A 269 -3.04 -18.21 -10.40
N ASP A 270 -2.00 -17.50 -10.81
CA ASP A 270 -2.16 -16.33 -11.67
C ASP A 270 -2.43 -16.78 -13.10
N GLY A 271 -3.28 -16.05 -13.80
CA GLY A 271 -3.67 -16.34 -15.18
C GLY A 271 -3.34 -15.18 -16.11
N LEU A 272 -2.78 -15.49 -17.27
CA LEU A 272 -2.65 -14.56 -18.39
C LEU A 272 -3.40 -15.11 -19.59
N SER A 273 -4.36 -14.34 -20.12
CA SER A 273 -5.24 -14.74 -21.22
C SER A 273 -5.07 -13.82 -22.42
N LEU A 274 -4.38 -14.26 -23.47
CA LEU A 274 -4.12 -13.42 -24.65
C LEU A 274 -5.00 -13.85 -25.84
N PRO A 275 -5.75 -12.92 -26.46
CA PRO A 275 -6.57 -13.22 -27.63
C PRO A 275 -5.73 -13.27 -28.91
N PHE A 276 -5.91 -14.29 -29.74
CA PHE A 276 -5.28 -14.40 -31.05
C PHE A 276 -6.33 -14.56 -32.16
N ALA A 277 -6.22 -13.73 -33.19
CA ALA A 277 -6.95 -13.84 -34.44
C ALA A 277 -5.96 -14.09 -35.59
N ASP A 278 -6.23 -15.08 -36.44
CA ASP A 278 -5.34 -15.44 -37.56
C ASP A 278 -3.86 -15.64 -37.15
N ARG A 279 -3.64 -16.28 -35.99
CA ARG A 279 -2.33 -16.52 -35.36
C ARG A 279 -1.55 -15.26 -34.97
N LYS A 280 -2.23 -14.11 -34.87
CA LYS A 280 -1.66 -12.85 -34.42
C LYS A 280 -2.37 -12.36 -33.17
N LEU A 281 -1.60 -11.83 -32.24
CA LEU A 281 -2.08 -11.23 -31.00
C LEU A 281 -3.03 -10.11 -31.39
N ASP A 282 -4.29 -10.25 -31.01
CA ASP A 282 -5.26 -9.17 -31.11
C ASP A 282 -4.90 -8.10 -30.05
N ARG A 283 -5.70 -7.06 -29.91
CA ARG A 283 -5.43 -5.98 -28.97
C ARG A 283 -5.21 -6.50 -27.53
N PHE A 284 -4.01 -6.25 -26.99
CA PHE A 284 -3.68 -6.49 -25.59
C PHE A 284 -4.16 -5.34 -24.70
N ASP A 285 -4.83 -5.67 -23.60
CA ASP A 285 -5.10 -4.76 -22.48
C ASP A 285 -4.86 -5.44 -21.12
N SER A 286 -4.73 -4.64 -20.07
CA SER A 286 -4.42 -5.12 -18.71
C SER A 286 -5.44 -6.11 -18.11
N ARG A 287 -6.67 -6.19 -18.64
CA ARG A 287 -7.73 -7.08 -18.11
C ARG A 287 -7.47 -8.55 -18.41
N TYR A 288 -6.48 -8.83 -19.24
CA TYR A 288 -6.06 -10.17 -19.61
C TYR A 288 -5.15 -10.83 -18.56
N PHE A 289 -4.63 -10.07 -17.61
CA PHE A 289 -4.00 -10.62 -16.41
C PHE A 289 -5.05 -10.75 -15.30
N ARG A 290 -5.10 -11.93 -14.68
CA ARG A 290 -5.94 -12.22 -13.54
C ARG A 290 -5.04 -12.73 -12.42
N SER A 291 -4.84 -11.92 -11.40
CA SER A 291 -4.23 -12.42 -10.18
C SER A 291 -5.15 -13.46 -9.54
N GLY A 292 -4.58 -14.59 -9.16
CA GLY A 292 -5.26 -15.63 -8.40
C GLY A 292 -5.29 -15.35 -6.91
N TRP A 293 -4.70 -14.25 -6.43
CA TRP A 293 -4.52 -13.96 -5.01
C TRP A 293 -5.85 -13.97 -4.24
N ASP A 294 -6.89 -13.36 -4.80
CA ASP A 294 -8.24 -13.36 -4.21
C ASP A 294 -8.90 -14.76 -4.19
N GLN A 295 -8.30 -15.74 -4.86
CA GLN A 295 -8.71 -17.14 -4.93
C GLN A 295 -7.64 -18.08 -4.37
N GLN A 296 -6.84 -17.58 -3.42
CA GLN A 296 -5.83 -18.39 -2.76
C GLN A 296 -6.45 -19.51 -1.92
N GLU A 297 -5.79 -20.65 -1.96
CA GLU A 297 -6.05 -21.81 -1.13
C GLU A 297 -4.99 -21.84 -0.03
N THR A 298 -5.39 -22.05 1.21
CA THR A 298 -4.43 -22.27 2.29
C THR A 298 -3.79 -23.65 2.15
N ILE A 299 -2.48 -23.73 2.32
CA ILE A 299 -1.73 -24.99 2.24
C ILE A 299 -1.74 -25.65 3.61
N LYS A 300 -2.16 -26.91 3.67
CA LYS A 300 -2.13 -27.70 4.90
C LYS A 300 -0.75 -27.64 5.58
N GLY A 301 -0.73 -27.21 6.84
CA GLY A 301 0.47 -27.02 7.65
C GLY A 301 1.06 -25.60 7.62
N GLY A 302 0.62 -24.74 6.69
CA GLY A 302 0.95 -23.30 6.69
C GLY A 302 0.18 -22.54 7.77
N VAL A 303 0.71 -21.41 8.22
CA VAL A 303 0.07 -20.56 9.25
C VAL A 303 -1.35 -20.12 8.84
N PRO A 304 -1.61 -19.69 7.58
CA PRO A 304 -2.97 -19.38 7.14
C PRO A 304 -3.96 -20.54 7.29
N TRP A 305 -3.54 -21.74 6.88
CA TRP A 305 -4.35 -22.94 7.03
C TRP A 305 -4.60 -23.24 8.51
N MET A 306 -3.58 -23.10 9.36
CA MET A 306 -3.72 -23.30 10.81
C MET A 306 -4.74 -22.32 11.40
N ILE A 307 -4.75 -21.06 10.96
CA ILE A 307 -5.77 -20.07 11.37
C ILE A 307 -7.14 -20.54 10.90
N GLU A 308 -7.32 -20.79 9.60
CA GLU A 308 -8.59 -21.19 8.98
C GLU A 308 -9.22 -22.40 9.69
N VAL A 309 -8.43 -23.45 9.95
CA VAL A 309 -8.96 -24.65 10.62
C VAL A 309 -9.07 -24.52 12.14
N SER A 310 -8.41 -23.51 12.73
CA SER A 310 -8.57 -23.19 14.14
C SER A 310 -9.80 -22.32 14.39
N GLU A 311 -10.20 -21.49 13.42
CA GLU A 311 -11.33 -20.59 13.57
C GLU A 311 -12.62 -21.38 13.78
N PRO A 312 -13.41 -21.04 14.80
CA PRO A 312 -14.71 -21.66 14.98
C PRO A 312 -15.60 -21.23 13.81
N TYR A 313 -15.89 -22.16 12.89
CA TYR A 313 -16.78 -21.99 11.73
C TYR A 313 -17.83 -20.90 11.93
N GLU A 314 -17.88 -19.93 11.01
CA GLU A 314 -18.79 -18.78 10.99
C GLU A 314 -20.23 -19.16 11.36
N ASP A 315 -20.53 -18.98 12.64
CA ASP A 315 -21.74 -18.37 13.18
C ASP A 315 -21.54 -18.40 14.70
N PRO A 316 -21.04 -17.34 15.36
CA PRO A 316 -21.19 -17.26 16.81
C PRO A 316 -22.68 -17.00 17.05
N PRO A 317 -23.47 -17.98 17.51
CA PRO A 317 -24.84 -17.68 17.88
C PRO A 317 -24.73 -16.77 19.10
N VAL A 318 -25.43 -15.64 19.04
CA VAL A 318 -26.02 -14.92 20.19
C VAL A 318 -25.32 -15.23 21.52
N ARG A 319 -24.54 -14.27 22.06
CA ARG A 319 -23.90 -14.29 23.40
C ARG A 319 -24.41 -15.45 24.28
N GLY A 320 -23.69 -16.57 24.32
CA GLY A 320 -24.02 -17.72 25.16
C GLY A 320 -24.06 -19.09 24.48
N ALA A 321 -23.97 -19.19 23.16
CA ALA A 321 -23.81 -20.50 22.53
C ALA A 321 -22.36 -21.01 22.62
N LYS A 322 -22.22 -22.26 23.07
CA LYS A 322 -20.92 -22.94 23.19
C LYS A 322 -20.25 -22.99 21.82
N ALA A 323 -19.05 -22.41 21.71
CA ALA A 323 -18.19 -22.62 20.55
C ALA A 323 -18.17 -24.12 20.20
N LYS A 324 -18.30 -24.47 18.91
CA LYS A 324 -18.13 -25.87 18.47
C LYS A 324 -16.81 -26.39 19.02
N ARG A 325 -16.85 -27.57 19.66
CA ARG A 325 -15.64 -28.20 20.20
C ARG A 325 -14.77 -28.67 19.03
N MET A 326 -13.53 -28.20 18.99
CA MET A 326 -12.53 -28.69 18.04
C MET A 326 -12.25 -30.18 18.31
N PRO A 327 -12.18 -31.05 17.28
CA PRO A 327 -11.79 -32.45 17.47
C PRO A 327 -10.43 -32.58 18.15
N GLU A 328 -10.29 -33.51 19.09
CA GLU A 328 -9.03 -33.71 19.84
C GLU A 328 -7.83 -34.01 18.94
N GLN A 329 -8.05 -34.69 17.81
CA GLN A 329 -6.99 -34.93 16.83
C GLN A 329 -6.50 -33.63 16.19
N MET A 330 -7.41 -32.71 15.86
CA MET A 330 -7.06 -31.41 15.29
C MET A 330 -6.32 -30.53 16.31
N LYS A 331 -6.74 -30.54 17.59
CA LYS A 331 -6.00 -29.85 18.66
C LYS A 331 -4.55 -30.32 18.75
N LYS A 332 -4.32 -31.63 18.69
CA LYS A 332 -2.98 -32.23 18.72
C LYS A 332 -2.15 -31.86 17.50
N GLU A 333 -2.77 -31.87 16.31
CA GLU A 333 -2.11 -31.50 15.05
C GLU A 333 -1.68 -30.02 15.06
N LEU A 334 -2.60 -29.12 15.43
CA LEU A 334 -2.31 -27.69 15.53
C LEU A 334 -1.27 -27.37 16.60
N LEU A 335 -1.33 -28.03 17.77
CA LEU A 335 -0.31 -27.87 18.80
C LEU A 335 1.07 -28.33 18.34
N ALA A 336 1.16 -29.46 17.63
CA ALA A 336 2.42 -29.96 17.09
C ALA A 336 3.01 -28.98 16.07
N LEU A 337 2.19 -28.48 15.14
CA LEU A 337 2.59 -27.49 14.15
C LEU A 337 3.00 -26.16 14.80
N PHE A 338 2.27 -25.71 15.82
CA PHE A 338 2.65 -24.52 16.59
C PHE A 338 4.04 -24.69 17.19
N LEU A 339 4.32 -25.81 17.86
CA LEU A 339 5.62 -26.07 18.48
C LEU A 339 6.77 -26.19 17.47
N GLU A 340 6.51 -26.72 16.28
CA GLU A 340 7.49 -26.80 15.19
C GLU A 340 7.87 -25.40 14.66
N LYS A 341 6.89 -24.51 14.59
CA LYS A 341 7.00 -23.21 13.92
C LYS A 341 7.37 -22.05 14.84
N ALA A 342 6.86 -22.05 16.07
CA ALA A 342 6.90 -20.89 16.96
C ALA A 342 8.32 -20.42 17.35
N ASP A 343 9.31 -21.31 17.30
CA ASP A 343 10.72 -20.95 17.56
C ASP A 343 11.43 -20.31 16.35
N ASN A 344 10.92 -20.50 15.12
CA ASN A 344 11.62 -20.14 13.88
C ASN A 344 10.87 -19.11 13.01
N GLU A 345 9.55 -18.99 13.15
CA GLU A 345 8.73 -18.05 12.37
C GLU A 345 8.79 -16.65 13.01
N GLY A 346 9.55 -15.73 12.41
CA GLY A 346 9.66 -14.35 12.87
C GLY A 346 8.36 -13.57 12.65
N GLU A 347 8.04 -13.29 11.40
CA GLU A 347 6.95 -12.38 10.99
C GLU A 347 5.54 -12.92 11.26
N HIS A 348 5.38 -14.24 11.40
CA HIS A 348 4.08 -14.89 11.60
C HIS A 348 3.79 -15.31 13.03
N PHE A 349 4.60 -14.89 14.01
CA PHE A 349 4.44 -15.37 15.38
C PHE A 349 3.12 -14.97 16.05
N ASP A 350 2.66 -13.73 15.85
CA ASP A 350 1.38 -13.29 16.42
C ASP A 350 0.20 -14.05 15.77
N SER A 351 0.29 -14.31 14.46
CA SER A 351 -0.63 -15.19 13.73
C SER A 351 -0.65 -16.63 14.28
N LEU A 352 0.52 -17.19 14.64
CA LEU A 352 0.58 -18.47 15.35
C LEU A 352 -0.03 -18.38 16.75
N CYS A 353 0.14 -17.26 17.44
CA CYS A 353 -0.49 -17.03 18.74
C CYS A 353 -2.02 -16.91 18.62
N GLN A 354 -2.58 -16.48 17.49
CA GLN A 354 -4.02 -16.53 17.23
C GLN A 354 -4.53 -17.98 17.26
N VAL A 355 -3.81 -18.90 16.60
CA VAL A 355 -4.10 -20.34 16.65
C VAL A 355 -4.00 -20.86 18.08
N MET A 356 -2.92 -20.52 18.78
CA MET A 356 -2.71 -20.95 20.17
C MET A 356 -3.78 -20.40 21.11
N LYS A 357 -4.25 -19.16 20.92
CA LYS A 357 -5.36 -18.57 21.69
C LYS A 357 -6.59 -19.44 21.57
N THR A 358 -6.94 -19.84 20.35
CA THR A 358 -8.08 -20.73 20.13
C THR A 358 -7.89 -22.09 20.79
N LEU A 359 -6.70 -22.68 20.73
CA LEU A 359 -6.40 -23.92 21.45
C LEU A 359 -6.55 -23.77 22.97
N VAL A 360 -6.09 -22.65 23.55
CA VAL A 360 -6.25 -22.34 24.97
C VAL A 360 -7.73 -22.17 25.33
N VAL A 361 -8.52 -21.44 24.55
CA VAL A 361 -9.99 -21.36 24.77
C VAL A 361 -10.65 -22.74 24.72
N GLN A 362 -10.12 -23.66 23.91
CA GLN A 362 -10.58 -25.05 23.80
C GLN A 362 -10.00 -26.00 24.86
N GLY A 363 -9.31 -25.47 25.88
CA GLY A 363 -8.80 -26.21 27.03
C GLY A 363 -7.39 -26.79 26.89
N VAL A 364 -6.68 -26.51 25.79
CA VAL A 364 -5.27 -26.92 25.65
C VAL A 364 -4.42 -26.08 26.59
N ARG A 365 -3.59 -26.72 27.41
CA ARG A 365 -2.68 -26.08 28.38
C ARG A 365 -1.29 -26.73 28.31
N ASP A 366 -0.73 -26.81 27.11
CA ASP A 366 0.59 -27.39 26.91
C ASP A 366 1.68 -26.45 27.44
N LYS A 367 2.46 -26.93 28.42
CA LYS A 367 3.48 -26.11 29.09
C LYS A 367 4.55 -25.63 28.13
N ARG A 368 4.99 -26.46 27.17
CA ARG A 368 6.08 -26.11 26.24
C ARG A 368 5.63 -24.97 25.32
N ALA A 369 4.40 -25.06 24.80
CA ALA A 369 3.85 -24.01 23.94
C ALA A 369 3.72 -22.69 24.70
N LEU A 370 3.22 -22.72 25.94
CA LEU A 370 3.10 -21.52 26.78
C LEU A 370 4.46 -20.92 27.14
N ASP A 371 5.48 -21.74 27.41
CA ASP A 371 6.83 -21.25 27.68
C ASP A 371 7.45 -20.55 26.46
N VAL A 372 7.20 -21.05 25.24
CA VAL A 372 7.59 -20.35 23.99
C VAL A 372 6.86 -19.01 23.88
N VAL A 373 5.55 -18.98 24.13
CA VAL A 373 4.77 -17.73 24.10
C VAL A 373 5.30 -16.70 25.09
N ARG A 374 5.57 -17.09 26.35
CA ARG A 374 6.15 -16.19 27.36
C ARG A 374 7.50 -15.64 26.93
N LYS A 375 8.39 -16.53 26.48
CA LYS A 375 9.75 -16.16 26.07
C LYS A 375 9.72 -15.12 24.96
N ARG A 376 8.90 -15.34 23.93
CA ARG A 376 8.80 -14.41 22.80
C ARG A 376 8.01 -13.16 23.14
N PHE A 377 6.94 -13.26 23.93
CA PHE A 377 6.21 -12.08 24.41
C PHE A 377 7.12 -11.14 25.21
N ALA A 378 8.02 -11.68 26.04
CA ALA A 378 8.96 -10.87 26.81
C ALA A 378 9.91 -10.04 25.90
N SER A 379 10.31 -10.56 24.74
CA SER A 379 11.15 -9.81 23.79
C SER A 379 10.34 -8.94 22.83
N GLU A 380 9.25 -9.46 22.27
CA GLU A 380 8.58 -8.90 21.10
C GLU A 380 7.22 -8.25 21.42
N GLY A 381 6.57 -8.63 22.52
CA GLY A 381 5.18 -8.27 22.79
C GLY A 381 4.22 -9.11 21.93
N GLY A 382 3.17 -8.47 21.42
CA GLY A 382 2.20 -9.07 20.50
C GLY A 382 0.78 -9.19 21.04
N HIS A 383 -0.18 -8.88 20.17
CA HIS A 383 -1.60 -8.84 20.47
C HIS A 383 -2.13 -10.21 20.92
N HIS A 384 -2.00 -11.22 20.08
CA HIS A 384 -2.55 -12.54 20.33
C HIS A 384 -1.73 -13.30 21.37
N ALA A 385 -0.42 -13.06 21.45
CA ALA A 385 0.41 -13.60 22.52
C ALA A 385 -0.10 -13.15 23.90
N ALA A 386 -0.46 -11.88 24.07
CA ALA A 386 -1.04 -11.40 25.32
C ALA A 386 -2.38 -12.08 25.67
N TRP A 387 -3.25 -12.30 24.68
CA TRP A 387 -4.48 -13.06 24.89
C TRP A 387 -4.23 -14.50 25.32
N VAL A 388 -3.27 -15.20 24.70
CA VAL A 388 -2.90 -16.56 25.08
C VAL A 388 -2.52 -16.60 26.57
N LEU A 389 -1.64 -15.69 26.99
CA LEU A 389 -1.14 -15.61 28.37
C LEU A 389 -2.25 -15.26 29.36
N HIS A 390 -3.10 -14.28 29.04
CA HIS A 390 -4.25 -13.88 29.85
C HIS A 390 -5.21 -15.06 30.11
N GLU A 391 -5.55 -15.82 29.06
CA GLU A 391 -6.45 -16.97 29.12
C GLU A 391 -5.88 -18.16 29.92
N THR A 392 -4.57 -18.16 30.23
CA THR A 392 -4.00 -19.14 31.17
C THR A 392 -4.26 -18.79 32.63
N GLY A 393 -4.43 -17.50 32.95
CA GLY A 393 -4.67 -17.00 34.30
C GLY A 393 -3.47 -17.14 35.27
N GLN A 394 -2.25 -17.26 34.78
CA GLN A 394 -1.06 -17.39 35.62
C GLN A 394 -0.55 -16.04 36.13
N ALA A 395 -0.10 -15.98 37.39
CA ALA A 395 0.31 -14.73 38.03
C ALA A 395 1.60 -14.15 37.43
N GLU A 396 2.51 -15.02 36.98
CA GLU A 396 3.73 -14.63 36.27
C GLU A 396 3.44 -13.87 34.98
N ASP A 397 2.33 -14.17 34.30
CA ASP A 397 1.96 -13.55 33.03
C ASP A 397 1.54 -12.07 33.23
N VAL A 398 0.91 -11.75 34.37
CA VAL A 398 0.60 -10.36 34.75
C VAL A 398 1.89 -9.54 34.88
N THR A 399 2.97 -10.13 35.39
CA THR A 399 4.26 -9.43 35.50
C THR A 399 4.85 -9.11 34.13
N LEU A 400 4.69 -10.00 33.14
CA LEU A 400 5.11 -9.72 31.76
C LEU A 400 4.36 -8.52 31.16
N PHE A 401 3.05 -8.43 31.38
CA PHE A 401 2.26 -7.27 30.93
C PHE A 401 2.74 -5.97 31.56
N VAL A 402 2.95 -5.98 32.88
CA VAL A 402 3.47 -4.82 33.62
C VAL A 402 4.83 -4.37 33.08
N ASP A 403 5.74 -5.31 32.81
CA ASP A 403 7.07 -5.00 32.30
C ASP A 403 7.02 -4.42 30.89
N LYS A 404 6.16 -4.96 30.01
CA LYS A 404 5.96 -4.43 28.65
C LYS A 404 5.34 -3.03 28.65
N ILE A 405 4.38 -2.76 29.52
CA ILE A 405 3.80 -1.42 29.66
C ILE A 405 4.88 -0.43 30.12
N ARG A 406 5.74 -0.81 31.08
CA ARG A 406 6.82 0.05 31.56
C ARG A 406 7.89 0.32 30.51
N GLU A 407 8.23 -0.68 29.70
CA GLU A 407 9.12 -0.52 28.55
C GLU A 407 8.54 0.50 27.58
N LEU A 408 7.29 0.31 27.16
CA LEU A 408 6.60 1.22 26.25
C LEU A 408 6.50 2.65 26.82
N TYR A 409 6.21 2.82 28.11
CA TYR A 409 6.15 4.15 28.74
C TYR A 409 7.51 4.84 28.79
N ARG A 410 8.59 4.07 28.95
CA ARG A 410 9.96 4.61 28.89
C ARG A 410 10.27 5.09 27.48
N ASP A 411 9.99 4.27 26.48
CA ASP A 411 10.23 4.61 25.07
C ASP A 411 9.40 5.83 24.65
N ALA A 412 8.15 5.91 25.09
CA ALA A 412 7.26 7.05 24.85
C ALA A 412 7.75 8.34 25.54
N LYS A 413 8.45 8.23 26.66
CA LYS A 413 9.10 9.37 27.32
C LYS A 413 10.34 9.82 26.56
N ASP A 414 11.13 8.88 26.06
CA ASP A 414 12.37 9.15 25.34
C ASP A 414 12.10 9.65 23.91
N ALA A 415 10.95 9.29 23.32
CA ALA A 415 10.50 9.73 22.00
C ALA A 415 9.01 10.16 21.98
N PRO A 416 8.64 11.32 22.58
CA PRO A 416 7.24 11.72 22.72
C PRO A 416 6.45 11.87 21.43
N GLY A 417 7.11 12.21 20.32
CA GLY A 417 6.49 12.39 19.00
C GLY A 417 6.48 11.13 18.12
N ARG A 418 6.93 9.98 18.62
CA ARG A 418 6.82 8.71 17.90
C ARG A 418 5.35 8.27 17.88
N ASP A 419 4.85 7.93 16.69
CA ASP A 419 3.55 7.30 16.50
C ASP A 419 3.65 5.84 16.92
N PHE A 420 2.93 5.46 17.98
CA PHE A 420 2.83 4.07 18.43
C PHE A 420 1.50 3.43 17.98
N GLY A 421 0.67 4.15 17.23
CA GLY A 421 -0.72 3.80 16.94
C GLY A 421 -1.01 3.33 15.51
N LEU A 422 -0.24 3.72 14.48
CA LEU A 422 -0.65 3.48 13.07
C LEU A 422 0.38 2.89 12.12
N SER A 423 1.69 3.16 12.27
CA SER A 423 2.71 2.58 11.37
C SER A 423 3.44 1.38 11.97
N ASP A 424 3.58 1.35 13.29
CA ASP A 424 4.16 0.22 14.04
C ASP A 424 3.02 -0.72 14.49
N LEU A 425 2.18 -1.10 13.51
CA LEU A 425 1.06 -2.07 13.41
C LEU A 425 0.21 -2.51 14.63
N PHE A 426 0.58 -2.32 15.90
CA PHE A 426 -0.15 -2.86 17.05
C PHE A 426 -0.06 -2.06 18.38
N GLY A 427 0.70 -0.95 18.48
CA GLY A 427 1.08 -0.40 19.78
C GLY A 427 -0.05 0.15 20.68
N SER A 428 -1.03 0.90 20.14
CA SER A 428 -2.14 1.42 20.97
C SER A 428 -3.20 0.34 21.30
N SER A 429 -3.50 -0.56 20.36
CA SER A 429 -4.39 -1.70 20.59
C SER A 429 -3.83 -2.71 21.59
N ASP A 430 -2.51 -2.91 21.58
CA ASP A 430 -1.85 -3.86 22.48
C ASP A 430 -1.71 -3.29 23.87
N LEU A 431 -1.35 -2.01 24.00
CA LEU A 431 -1.36 -1.33 25.29
C LEU A 431 -2.73 -1.39 25.95
N HIS A 432 -3.82 -1.24 25.17
CA HIS A 432 -5.16 -1.43 25.71
C HIS A 432 -5.36 -2.82 26.32
N ASN A 433 -4.98 -3.88 25.59
CA ASN A 433 -5.13 -5.24 26.08
C ASN A 433 -4.26 -5.52 27.29
N TRP A 434 -3.00 -5.10 27.29
CA TRP A 434 -2.08 -5.33 28.41
C TRP A 434 -2.58 -4.65 29.68
N LEU A 435 -3.12 -3.42 29.57
CA LEU A 435 -3.76 -2.74 30.69
C LEU A 435 -5.04 -3.45 31.14
N ALA A 436 -5.86 -3.96 30.22
CA ALA A 436 -7.07 -4.70 30.54
C ALA A 436 -6.81 -6.06 31.22
N PHE A 437 -5.65 -6.67 30.96
CA PHE A 437 -5.29 -7.98 31.50
C PHE A 437 -4.63 -7.91 32.88
N ILE A 438 -4.31 -6.72 33.38
CA ILE A 438 -3.87 -6.54 34.76
C ILE A 438 -5.11 -6.47 35.65
N PRO A 439 -5.22 -7.33 36.68
CA PRO A 439 -6.34 -7.28 37.63
C PRO A 439 -6.44 -5.91 38.33
N ASN A 440 -7.67 -5.41 38.53
CA ASN A 440 -7.89 -4.10 39.18
C ASN A 440 -7.40 -4.05 40.63
N ASP A 441 -7.30 -5.20 41.30
CA ASP A 441 -6.77 -5.37 42.65
C ASP A 441 -5.23 -5.53 42.70
N ASP A 442 -4.57 -5.56 41.54
CA ASP A 442 -3.11 -5.50 41.47
C ASP A 442 -2.62 -4.11 41.91
N GLU A 443 -1.82 -4.07 42.97
CA GLU A 443 -1.30 -2.83 43.56
C GLU A 443 -0.50 -1.96 42.59
N ARG A 444 0.01 -2.54 41.49
CA ARG A 444 0.80 -1.85 40.47
C ARG A 444 -0.09 -1.10 39.48
N TYR A 445 -1.33 -1.54 39.29
CA TYR A 445 -2.26 -1.02 38.28
C TYR A 445 -2.59 0.47 38.44
N PRO A 446 -2.95 0.99 39.64
CA PRO A 446 -3.21 2.41 39.82
C PRO A 446 -1.99 3.27 39.47
N LYS A 447 -0.77 2.81 39.78
CA LYS A 447 0.46 3.54 39.44
C LYS A 447 0.69 3.59 37.94
N LEU A 448 0.56 2.45 37.25
CA LEU A 448 0.70 2.39 35.79
C LEU A 448 -0.28 3.33 35.10
N LEU A 449 -1.56 3.34 35.51
CA LEU A 449 -2.53 4.25 34.93
C LEU A 449 -2.17 5.72 35.15
N ARG A 450 -1.67 6.12 36.33
CA ARG A 450 -1.20 7.50 36.57
C ARG A 450 -0.04 7.89 35.67
N ASP A 451 0.93 6.98 35.52
CA ASP A 451 2.09 7.18 34.65
C ASP A 451 1.64 7.33 33.19
N GLY A 452 0.70 6.50 32.72
CA GLY A 452 0.13 6.57 31.39
C GLY A 452 -0.68 7.85 31.13
N LEU A 453 -1.55 8.25 32.07
CA LEU A 453 -2.35 9.48 31.99
C LEU A 453 -1.48 10.76 31.95
N SER A 454 -0.27 10.67 32.49
CA SER A 454 0.71 11.77 32.54
C SER A 454 1.81 11.66 31.47
N SER A 455 1.72 10.68 30.58
CA SER A 455 2.73 10.44 29.55
C SER A 455 2.87 11.64 28.61
N PRO A 456 4.07 12.00 28.14
CA PRO A 456 4.23 13.05 27.13
C PRO A 456 3.75 12.61 25.74
N ASN A 457 3.62 11.32 25.48
CA ASN A 457 3.13 10.75 24.21
C ASN A 457 1.59 10.63 24.21
N GLU A 458 0.96 11.00 23.10
CA GLU A 458 -0.51 11.03 23.03
C GLU A 458 -1.17 9.65 22.97
N ASP A 459 -0.59 8.66 22.29
CA ASP A 459 -1.17 7.30 22.17
C ASP A 459 -1.20 6.59 23.52
N VAL A 460 -0.16 6.81 24.34
CA VAL A 460 -0.12 6.30 25.71
C VAL A 460 -1.20 6.95 26.58
N ARG A 461 -1.37 8.27 26.47
CA ARG A 461 -2.43 8.97 27.21
C ARG A 461 -3.80 8.49 26.77
N ASP A 462 -4.06 8.44 25.46
CA ASP A 462 -5.31 7.94 24.88
C ASP A 462 -5.66 6.56 25.46
N SER A 463 -4.69 5.65 25.46
CA SER A 463 -4.86 4.31 26.00
C SER A 463 -5.17 4.28 27.49
N ALA A 464 -4.52 5.13 28.29
CA ALA A 464 -4.78 5.22 29.72
C ALA A 464 -6.15 5.87 30.03
N TYR A 465 -6.57 6.88 29.27
CA TYR A 465 -7.90 7.51 29.40
C TYR A 465 -9.04 6.55 29.07
N TYR A 466 -8.82 5.56 28.22
CA TYR A 466 -9.80 4.51 27.94
C TYR A 466 -10.20 3.74 29.21
N PHE A 467 -9.25 3.49 30.12
CA PHE A 467 -9.46 2.74 31.38
C PHE A 467 -9.77 3.58 32.60
N LEU A 468 -9.84 4.91 32.48
CA LEU A 468 -10.08 5.80 33.62
C LEU A 468 -11.40 5.50 34.37
N ASP A 469 -12.38 4.83 33.73
CA ASP A 469 -13.68 4.44 34.31
C ASP A 469 -13.58 3.23 35.24
N SER A 470 -12.81 2.25 34.81
CA SER A 470 -12.50 1.03 35.56
C SER A 470 -11.35 1.22 36.54
N ALA A 471 -10.62 2.35 36.44
CA ALA A 471 -9.47 2.63 37.28
C ALA A 471 -9.85 2.68 38.76
N PRO A 472 -9.07 2.09 39.68
CA PRO A 472 -9.30 2.11 41.12
C PRO A 472 -8.93 3.46 41.76
N PHE A 473 -9.32 4.57 41.14
CA PHE A 473 -9.15 5.93 41.64
C PHE A 473 -10.41 6.41 42.36
N SER A 474 -10.26 7.32 43.32
CA SER A 474 -11.41 8.01 43.91
C SER A 474 -12.09 8.92 42.87
N GLY A 475 -13.37 9.23 43.06
CA GLY A 475 -14.09 10.17 42.16
C GLY A 475 -13.40 11.54 42.07
N GLU A 476 -12.86 12.03 43.19
CA GLU A 476 -12.10 13.28 43.24
C GLU A 476 -10.82 13.22 42.40
N GLU A 477 -10.06 12.12 42.50
CA GLU A 477 -8.85 11.91 41.72
C GLU A 477 -9.16 11.77 40.22
N ARG A 478 -10.23 11.04 39.85
CA ARG A 478 -10.68 10.93 38.46
C ARG A 478 -11.03 12.28 37.85
N ILE A 479 -11.71 13.14 38.59
CA ILE A 479 -12.06 14.50 38.13
C ILE A 479 -10.80 15.31 37.80
N VAL A 480 -9.71 15.14 38.57
CA VAL A 480 -8.43 15.80 38.25
C VAL A 480 -7.90 15.37 36.88
N PHE A 481 -7.92 14.06 36.59
CA PHE A 481 -7.51 13.56 35.26
C PHE A 481 -8.45 14.02 34.15
N VAL A 482 -9.77 13.96 34.36
CA VAL A 482 -10.75 14.45 33.37
C VAL A 482 -10.50 15.93 33.02
N ARG A 483 -10.21 16.78 34.01
CA ARG A 483 -9.86 18.19 33.78
C ARG A 483 -8.57 18.36 32.97
N ALA A 484 -7.58 17.50 33.20
CA ALA A 484 -6.34 17.50 32.43
C ALA A 484 -6.60 17.06 30.98
N GLY A 485 -7.36 15.98 30.79
CA GLY A 485 -7.68 15.42 29.48
C GLY A 485 -8.48 16.37 28.58
N LEU A 486 -9.41 17.16 29.14
CA LEU A 486 -10.11 18.21 28.37
C LEU A 486 -9.20 19.33 27.87
N LYS A 487 -8.03 19.52 28.49
CA LYS A 487 -7.02 20.52 28.11
C LYS A 487 -5.92 19.92 27.24
N ASP A 488 -5.99 18.62 26.95
CA ASP A 488 -4.99 17.95 26.14
C ASP A 488 -4.97 18.52 24.72
N SER A 489 -3.81 18.51 24.07
CA SER A 489 -3.69 18.90 22.67
C SER A 489 -4.34 17.90 21.72
N SER A 490 -4.45 16.63 22.12
CA SER A 490 -5.02 15.55 21.31
C SER A 490 -6.55 15.53 21.40
N ALA A 491 -7.22 15.55 20.24
CA ALA A 491 -8.68 15.45 20.17
C ALA A 491 -9.19 14.11 20.72
N ARG A 492 -8.45 13.00 20.52
CA ARG A 492 -8.84 11.67 21.01
C ARG A 492 -8.85 11.61 22.54
N VAL A 493 -7.83 12.17 23.18
CA VAL A 493 -7.76 12.30 24.64
C VAL A 493 -8.92 13.15 25.17
N ARG A 494 -9.20 14.30 24.53
CA ARG A 494 -10.35 15.15 24.90
C ARG A 494 -11.68 14.42 24.75
N TYR A 495 -11.86 13.65 23.67
CA TYR A 495 -13.03 12.80 23.45
C TYR A 495 -13.20 11.76 24.58
N LEU A 496 -12.14 11.03 24.94
CA LEU A 496 -12.20 10.05 26.02
C LEU A 496 -12.47 10.72 27.37
N ALA A 497 -11.84 11.85 27.68
CA ALA A 497 -12.09 12.62 28.89
C ALA A 497 -13.56 13.10 28.98
N THR A 498 -14.17 13.46 27.84
CA THR A 498 -15.58 13.89 27.77
C THR A 498 -16.55 12.78 28.18
N ARG A 499 -16.25 11.51 27.88
CA ARG A 499 -17.13 10.37 28.23
C ARG A 499 -17.37 10.23 29.74
N TYR A 500 -16.50 10.81 30.57
CA TYR A 500 -16.59 10.76 32.03
C TYR A 500 -17.61 11.74 32.63
N TYR A 501 -17.89 12.85 31.95
CA TYR A 501 -18.85 13.86 32.42
C TYR A 501 -20.26 13.31 32.60
N ALA A 502 -20.63 12.29 31.84
CA ALA A 502 -21.93 11.65 31.93
C ALA A 502 -22.09 10.69 33.14
N LYS A 503 -21.01 10.41 33.88
CA LYS A 503 -20.98 9.34 34.90
C LYS A 503 -20.75 9.84 36.33
N GLU A 504 -20.02 10.93 36.50
CA GLU A 504 -19.63 11.45 37.81
C GLU A 504 -20.39 12.73 38.18
N LYS A 505 -20.46 13.04 39.48
CA LYS A 505 -21.04 14.30 39.97
C LYS A 505 -20.10 15.47 39.70
N MET A 506 -20.22 16.06 38.52
CA MET A 506 -19.41 17.19 38.08
C MET A 506 -19.85 18.51 38.71
N SER A 507 -18.90 19.34 39.14
CA SER A 507 -19.19 20.68 39.67
C SER A 507 -19.56 21.66 38.54
N LYS A 508 -20.17 22.80 38.87
CA LYS A 508 -20.45 23.87 37.89
C LYS A 508 -19.20 24.28 37.09
N ARG A 509 -18.05 24.38 37.78
CA ARG A 509 -16.76 24.72 37.15
C ARG A 509 -16.29 23.67 36.14
N ASP A 510 -16.61 22.40 36.38
CA ASP A 510 -16.27 21.32 35.45
C ASP A 510 -17.12 21.44 34.19
N TRP A 511 -18.43 21.68 34.33
CA TRP A 511 -19.31 21.92 33.19
C TRP A 511 -18.92 23.16 32.36
N ASP A 512 -18.45 24.22 33.03
CA ASP A 512 -17.88 25.39 32.34
C ASP A 512 -16.61 25.03 31.55
N LEU A 513 -15.77 24.14 32.09
CA LEU A 513 -14.57 23.66 31.39
C LEU A 513 -14.93 22.86 30.12
N LEU A 514 -15.94 21.99 30.20
CA LEU A 514 -16.42 21.24 29.03
C LEU A 514 -16.98 22.17 27.95
N ARG A 515 -17.79 23.18 28.32
CA ARG A 515 -18.29 24.19 27.36
C ARG A 515 -17.16 24.92 26.65
N ASN A 516 -16.18 25.41 27.41
CA ASN A 516 -15.05 26.13 26.83
C ASN A 516 -14.20 25.22 25.91
N ALA A 517 -14.07 23.93 26.24
CA ALA A 517 -13.38 22.97 25.39
C ALA A 517 -14.16 22.74 24.08
N ALA A 518 -15.49 22.59 24.14
CA ALA A 518 -16.35 22.44 22.97
C ALA A 518 -16.28 23.66 22.03
N GLU A 519 -16.34 24.88 22.56
CA GLU A 519 -16.22 26.11 21.77
C GLU A 519 -14.91 26.23 20.98
N GLN A 520 -13.85 25.58 21.45
CA GLN A 520 -12.52 25.59 20.83
C GLN A 520 -12.22 24.35 19.99
N GLU A 521 -13.09 23.32 20.06
CA GLU A 521 -12.86 22.05 19.40
C GLU A 521 -13.06 22.17 17.89
N LYS A 522 -12.07 21.69 17.13
CA LYS A 522 -12.08 21.70 15.67
C LYS A 522 -12.40 20.33 15.09
N ASP A 523 -12.14 19.27 15.86
CA ASP A 523 -12.51 17.92 15.46
C ASP A 523 -14.01 17.72 15.59
N LYS A 524 -14.70 17.55 14.47
CA LYS A 524 -16.16 17.48 14.40
C LYS A 524 -16.73 16.31 15.22
N TYR A 525 -16.02 15.18 15.27
CA TYR A 525 -16.48 14.00 15.99
C TYR A 525 -16.42 14.22 17.51
N THR A 526 -15.30 14.76 17.99
CA THR A 526 -15.10 15.12 19.39
C THR A 526 -16.07 16.21 19.84
N LEU A 527 -16.23 17.27 19.04
CA LEU A 527 -17.18 18.36 19.31
C LEU A 527 -18.60 17.83 19.45
N LYS A 528 -19.07 17.03 18.48
CA LYS A 528 -20.39 16.40 18.55
C LYS A 528 -20.56 15.64 19.87
N LYS A 529 -19.52 14.93 20.33
CA LYS A 529 -19.63 14.18 21.59
C LYS A 529 -19.73 15.09 22.81
N MET A 530 -19.01 16.20 22.82
CA MET A 530 -19.09 17.20 23.89
C MET A 530 -20.48 17.84 23.93
N ASP A 531 -21.03 18.21 22.78
CA ASP A 531 -22.37 18.78 22.65
C ASP A 531 -23.45 17.81 23.15
N GLU A 532 -23.39 16.53 22.78
CA GLU A 532 -24.32 15.50 23.28
C GLU A 532 -24.33 15.43 24.83
N VAL A 533 -23.17 15.57 25.46
CA VAL A 533 -23.04 15.51 26.92
C VAL A 533 -23.57 16.79 27.57
N LEU A 534 -23.35 17.95 26.96
CA LEU A 534 -23.88 19.23 27.40
C LEU A 534 -25.40 19.34 27.24
N GLU A 535 -25.95 18.86 26.13
CA GLU A 535 -27.40 18.80 25.90
C GLU A 535 -28.08 17.90 26.93
N LYS A 536 -27.52 16.71 27.19
CA LYS A 536 -28.03 15.81 28.22
C LYS A 536 -28.05 16.48 29.59
N GLN A 537 -27.00 17.21 29.96
CA GLN A 537 -26.94 17.96 31.22
C GLN A 537 -28.09 18.98 31.33
N GLN A 538 -28.39 19.71 30.24
CA GLN A 538 -29.47 20.70 30.23
C GLN A 538 -30.84 20.04 30.40
N LEU A 539 -31.08 18.90 29.73
CA LEU A 539 -32.30 18.12 29.86
C LEU A 539 -32.49 17.59 31.29
N ASP A 540 -31.43 17.02 31.88
CA ASP A 540 -31.45 16.51 33.25
C ASP A 540 -31.71 17.65 34.27
N ALA A 541 -31.13 18.84 34.04
CA ALA A 541 -31.37 20.01 34.88
C ALA A 541 -32.81 20.56 34.75
N ALA A 542 -33.37 20.57 33.54
CA ALA A 542 -34.76 20.99 33.30
C ALA A 542 -35.77 20.01 33.94
N ALA A 543 -35.49 18.72 33.91
CA ALA A 543 -36.32 17.68 34.54
C ALA A 543 -36.27 17.72 36.08
N ALA A 544 -35.19 18.26 36.66
CA ALA A 544 -35.03 18.37 38.11
C ALA A 544 -35.71 19.61 38.73
N LEU A 545 -36.23 20.54 37.92
CA LEU A 545 -37.03 21.66 38.42
C LEU A 545 -38.38 21.12 38.94
N PRO A 546 -38.81 21.48 40.16
CA PRO A 546 -40.11 21.03 40.67
C PRO A 546 -41.23 21.54 39.75
N ASN A 547 -42.16 20.65 39.41
CA ASN A 547 -43.42 21.02 38.74
C ASN A 547 -44.23 21.90 39.70
N GLU A 548 -43.99 23.22 39.68
CA GLU A 548 -44.76 24.19 40.47
C GLU A 548 -46.21 24.35 39.96
N ASP A 549 -46.58 23.73 38.84
CA ASP A 549 -47.93 23.76 38.24
C ASP A 549 -48.87 22.62 38.66
N LYS A 550 -48.62 21.98 39.82
CA LYS A 550 -49.67 21.19 40.51
C LYS A 550 -50.11 21.88 41.80
N ALA A 551 -50.53 23.14 41.68
CA ALA A 551 -51.57 23.66 42.57
C ALA A 551 -52.90 23.00 42.14
N GLU A 552 -53.41 22.10 42.99
CA GLU A 552 -54.76 21.53 42.89
C GLU A 552 -55.85 22.63 42.98
N PRO A 553 -57.05 22.36 42.41
CA PRO A 553 -58.02 23.35 41.93
C PRO A 553 -58.65 24.30 42.96
#